data_AF-A0A5F0J8W0-F1
#
_entry.id   AF-A0A5F0J8W0-F1
#
_cell.length_a   1.000
_cell.length_b   1.000
_cell.length_c   1.000
_cell.angle_alpha   90.00
_cell.angle_beta   90.00
_cell.angle_gamma   90.00
#
_symmetry.space_group_name_H-M   'P 1'
#
loop_
_entity.id
_entity.type
_entity.pdbx_description
1 polymer ?
#
loop_
_entity_poly.entity_id
_entity_poly.type
_entity_poly.pdbx_seq_one_letter_code
_entity_poly.pdbx_strand_id
1 'polypeptide(L)'
;MSTTRKFILVLSALSLLGGCAVNHSDTLARKPMSTLEQDQQLVAMGILPPSVLEIDAELEKVPPNSPRALQLLKQKLAVTQQQQNRLQAEDAQRPPVSVPSQPQEQEQRMCSVNNGSAIYLVPC
;
A
#
# COMPACT_ATOMS: atom_id res chain seq x y z
N MET A 1 -4.53 -54.32 -6.89
CA MET A 1 -6.00 -54.37 -6.66
C MET A 1 -6.33 -53.15 -5.81
N SER A 2 -6.68 -51.97 -6.34
CA SER A 2 -7.87 -51.54 -7.08
C SER A 2 -9.19 -51.70 -6.31
N THR A 3 -9.59 -50.64 -5.60
CA THR A 3 -10.99 -50.33 -5.23
C THR A 3 -11.25 -48.83 -5.41
N THR A 4 -11.45 -48.49 -6.67
CA THR A 4 -12.41 -47.57 -7.28
C THR A 4 -13.38 -46.75 -6.38
N ARG A 5 -13.58 -45.48 -6.81
CA ARG A 5 -14.79 -44.62 -6.76
C ARG A 5 -14.92 -43.68 -5.56
N LYS A 6 -15.37 -42.43 -5.66
CA LYS A 6 -15.76 -41.50 -6.74
C LYS A 6 -16.08 -40.20 -5.99
N PHE A 7 -15.39 -39.09 -6.25
CA PHE A 7 -15.94 -37.75 -5.97
C PHE A 7 -15.60 -36.86 -7.17
N ILE A 8 -16.29 -37.13 -8.27
CA ILE A 8 -16.56 -36.15 -9.32
C ILE A 8 -17.89 -35.52 -8.91
N LEU A 9 -17.87 -34.27 -8.47
CA LEU A 9 -19.04 -33.42 -8.38
C LEU A 9 -18.73 -32.06 -9.02
N VAL A 10 -19.00 -32.03 -10.34
CA VAL A 10 -19.76 -30.99 -11.04
C VAL A 10 -19.06 -29.63 -11.22
N LEU A 11 -18.35 -29.54 -12.35
CA LEU A 11 -18.50 -28.42 -13.29
C LEU A 11 -19.95 -28.34 -13.76
N SER A 12 -20.61 -27.19 -13.60
CA SER A 12 -21.74 -26.65 -14.41
C SER A 12 -22.21 -25.36 -13.71
N ALA A 13 -22.43 -24.21 -14.33
CA ALA A 13 -22.59 -23.90 -15.73
C ALA A 13 -22.30 -22.42 -15.98
N LEU A 14 -21.73 -22.13 -17.16
CA LEU A 14 -21.92 -20.88 -17.88
C LEU A 14 -23.41 -20.63 -18.08
N SER A 15 -23.86 -19.39 -17.87
CA SER A 15 -24.80 -18.63 -18.71
C SER A 15 -25.17 -17.34 -18.00
N LEU A 16 -25.38 -16.18 -18.61
CA LEU A 16 -25.26 -15.70 -19.98
C LEU A 16 -25.40 -14.16 -19.88
N LEU A 17 -24.88 -13.50 -20.91
CA LEU A 17 -24.87 -12.07 -21.21
C LEU A 17 -26.05 -11.20 -20.73
N GLY A 18 -25.69 -9.97 -20.36
CA GLY A 18 -26.51 -8.75 -20.44
C GLY A 18 -26.13 -7.79 -19.32
N GLY A 19 -25.47 -6.65 -19.49
CA GLY A 19 -25.21 -5.80 -20.64
C GLY A 19 -25.14 -4.37 -20.09
N CYS A 20 -23.98 -3.73 -20.26
CA CYS A 20 -23.74 -2.28 -20.19
C CYS A 20 -24.00 -1.53 -18.87
N ALA A 21 -22.94 -1.34 -18.08
CA ALA A 21 -22.47 0.02 -17.76
C ALA A 21 -20.99 -0.08 -17.37
N VAL A 22 -20.14 -0.01 -18.39
CA VAL A 22 -18.74 0.40 -18.25
C VAL A 22 -18.76 1.80 -17.63
N ASN A 23 -18.63 1.88 -16.31
CA ASN A 23 -17.92 2.99 -15.70
C ASN A 23 -16.43 2.59 -15.70
N HIS A 24 -15.85 2.54 -16.89
CA HIS A 24 -14.46 3.00 -17.04
C HIS A 24 -14.52 4.50 -16.80
N SER A 25 -14.55 4.90 -15.53
CA SER A 25 -13.94 6.16 -15.17
C SER A 25 -12.48 6.00 -15.57
N ASP A 26 -12.02 6.88 -16.46
CA ASP A 26 -10.65 7.06 -16.92
C ASP A 26 -9.59 6.92 -15.83
N THR A 27 -9.28 5.70 -15.38
CA THR A 27 -7.91 5.37 -15.00
C THR A 27 -7.18 5.20 -16.31
N LEU A 28 -6.80 6.35 -16.89
CA LEU A 28 -5.70 6.49 -17.83
C LEU A 28 -4.76 5.31 -17.62
N ALA A 29 -4.62 4.48 -18.65
CA ALA A 29 -3.67 3.39 -18.71
C ALA A 29 -2.27 3.95 -18.39
N ARG A 30 -1.94 4.03 -17.10
CA ARG A 30 -0.68 4.54 -16.60
C ARG A 30 0.31 3.46 -17.01
N LYS A 31 1.01 3.74 -18.11
CA LYS A 31 2.13 2.92 -18.58
C LYS A 31 2.96 2.55 -17.36
N PRO A 32 3.29 1.27 -17.14
CA PRO A 32 4.09 0.88 -15.99
C PRO A 32 5.36 1.71 -16.03
N MET A 33 5.58 2.47 -14.95
CA MET A 33 6.72 3.37 -14.81
C MET A 33 8.00 2.54 -14.92
N SER A 34 8.98 3.05 -15.65
CA SER A 34 10.28 2.37 -15.72
C SER A 34 10.96 2.39 -14.35
N THR A 35 11.84 1.43 -14.09
CA THR A 35 12.56 1.34 -12.80
C THR A 35 13.35 2.61 -12.51
N LEU A 36 13.97 3.22 -13.53
CA LEU A 36 14.72 4.47 -13.39
C LEU A 36 13.80 5.65 -13.04
N GLU A 37 12.63 5.75 -13.68
CA GLU A 37 11.65 6.79 -13.32
C GLU A 37 11.11 6.62 -11.90
N GLN A 38 10.90 5.38 -11.46
CA GLN A 38 10.51 5.07 -10.09
C GLN A 38 11.60 5.49 -9.10
N ASP A 39 12.86 5.15 -9.37
CA ASP A 39 13.98 5.51 -8.50
C ASP A 39 14.18 7.03 -8.42
N GLN A 40 13.96 7.76 -9.52
CA GLN A 40 13.98 9.23 -9.51
C GLN A 40 12.91 9.81 -8.57
N GLN A 41 11.69 9.26 -8.60
CA GLN A 41 10.63 9.71 -7.69
C GLN A 41 10.97 9.40 -6.23
N LEU A 42 11.53 8.22 -5.95
CA LEU A 42 11.92 7.84 -4.60
C LEU A 42 13.07 8.71 -4.06
N VAL A 43 14.00 9.14 -4.92
CA VAL A 43 15.03 10.12 -4.55
C VAL A 43 14.41 11.49 -4.29
N ALA A 44 13.47 11.95 -5.13
CA ALA A 44 12.78 13.21 -4.93
C ALA A 44 11.97 13.27 -3.61
N MET A 45 11.46 12.12 -3.16
CA MET A 45 10.78 11.97 -1.87
C MET A 45 11.74 11.78 -0.68
N GLY A 46 13.06 11.74 -0.91
CA GLY A 46 14.07 11.50 0.13
C GLY A 46 14.10 10.06 0.68
N ILE A 47 13.42 9.12 0.01
CA ILE A 47 13.35 7.70 0.40
C ILE A 47 14.63 6.98 -0.01
N LEU A 48 15.14 7.27 -1.21
CA LEU A 48 16.41 6.75 -1.71
C LEU A 48 17.47 7.86 -1.75
N PRO A 49 18.76 7.53 -1.57
CA PRO A 49 19.83 8.49 -1.73
C PRO A 49 20.13 8.75 -3.22
N PRO A 50 20.62 9.95 -3.60
CA PRO A 50 20.92 10.29 -5.00
C PRO A 50 21.89 9.35 -5.70
N SER A 51 22.81 8.74 -4.94
CA SER A 51 23.79 7.77 -5.44
C SER A 51 23.16 6.54 -6.10
N VAL A 52 21.88 6.23 -5.83
CA VAL A 52 21.16 5.15 -6.54
C VAL A 52 21.05 5.47 -8.04
N LEU A 53 20.78 6.73 -8.40
CA LEU A 53 20.64 7.13 -9.81
C LEU A 53 21.99 7.11 -10.54
N GLU A 54 23.08 7.39 -9.83
CA GLU A 54 24.43 7.25 -10.39
C GLU A 54 24.74 5.79 -10.73
N ILE A 55 24.36 4.86 -9.84
CA ILE A 55 24.53 3.43 -10.06
C ILE A 55 23.64 2.94 -11.21
N ASP A 56 22.41 3.46 -11.34
CA ASP A 56 21.53 3.14 -12.47
C ASP A 56 22.11 3.62 -13.80
N ALA A 57 22.65 4.83 -13.84
CA ALA A 57 23.33 5.35 -15.01
C ALA A 57 24.60 4.56 -15.38
N GLU A 58 25.30 3.96 -14.40
CA GLU A 58 26.38 3.02 -14.68
C GLU A 58 25.87 1.66 -15.17
N LEU A 59 24.76 1.16 -14.63
CA LEU A 59 24.14 -0.11 -15.03
C LEU A 59 23.68 -0.09 -16.48
N GLU A 60 23.17 1.03 -16.98
CA GLU A 60 22.81 1.18 -18.41
C GLU A 60 24.00 1.08 -19.37
N LYS A 61 25.20 1.40 -18.90
CA LYS A 61 26.42 1.42 -19.73
C LYS A 61 27.11 0.06 -19.79
N VAL A 62 26.78 -0.86 -18.90
CA VAL A 62 27.46 -2.16 -18.78
C VAL A 62 26.56 -3.30 -19.29
N PRO A 63 27.14 -4.36 -19.87
CA PRO A 63 26.35 -5.54 -20.22
C PRO A 63 25.71 -6.16 -18.97
N PRO A 64 24.42 -6.54 -19.00
CA PRO A 64 23.70 -7.03 -17.83
C PRO A 64 24.31 -8.31 -17.23
N ASN A 65 24.97 -9.11 -18.06
CA ASN A 65 25.62 -10.36 -17.66
C ASN A 65 27.09 -10.19 -17.27
N SER A 66 27.59 -8.94 -17.18
CA SER A 66 28.98 -8.69 -16.79
C SER A 66 29.17 -8.81 -15.28
N PRO A 67 30.35 -9.23 -14.80
CA PRO A 67 30.69 -9.18 -13.37
C PRO A 67 30.53 -7.78 -12.78
N ARG A 68 30.78 -6.74 -13.60
CA ARG A 68 30.60 -5.34 -13.23
C ARG A 68 29.14 -4.99 -12.95
N ALA A 69 28.20 -5.45 -13.78
CA ALA A 69 26.77 -5.24 -13.54
C ALA A 69 26.32 -5.87 -12.21
N LEU A 70 26.78 -7.08 -11.91
CA LEU A 70 26.50 -7.72 -10.62
C LEU A 70 27.07 -6.93 -9.44
N GLN A 71 28.28 -6.38 -9.58
CA GLN A 71 28.90 -5.53 -8.55
C GLN A 71 28.08 -4.26 -8.30
N LEU A 72 27.62 -3.60 -9.37
CA LEU A 72 26.78 -2.40 -9.29
C LEU A 72 25.43 -2.70 -8.65
N LEU A 73 24.79 -3.82 -8.98
CA LEU A 73 23.55 -4.24 -8.34
C LEU A 73 23.72 -4.50 -6.83
N LYS A 74 24.84 -5.13 -6.44
CA LYS A 74 25.17 -5.33 -5.01
C LYS A 74 25.40 -3.99 -4.31
N GLN A 75 26.07 -3.05 -4.97
CA GLN A 75 26.31 -1.72 -4.44
C GLN A 75 24.98 -0.96 -4.25
N LYS A 76 24.10 -0.98 -5.26
CA LYS A 76 22.76 -0.37 -5.18
C LYS A 76 21.96 -0.96 -4.02
N LEU A 77 21.96 -2.28 -3.87
CA LEU A 77 21.29 -2.95 -2.75
C LEU A 77 21.84 -2.49 -1.39
N ALA A 78 23.16 -2.45 -1.23
CA ALA A 78 23.78 -2.04 0.03
C ALA A 78 23.42 -0.60 0.42
N VAL A 79 23.46 0.32 -0.55
CA VAL A 79 23.10 1.72 -0.37
C VAL A 79 21.63 1.86 0.02
N THR A 80 20.73 1.18 -0.68
CA THR A 80 19.29 1.21 -0.36
C THR A 80 19.01 0.64 1.03
N GLN A 81 19.64 -0.48 1.40
CA GLN A 81 19.47 -1.08 2.72
C GLN A 81 19.97 -0.16 3.84
N GLN A 82 21.11 0.50 3.62
CA GLN A 82 21.65 1.47 4.58
C GLN A 82 20.68 2.64 4.79
N GLN A 83 20.13 3.20 3.71
CA GLN A 83 19.16 4.29 3.81
C GLN A 83 17.87 3.83 4.50
N GLN A 84 17.38 2.63 4.21
CA GLN A 84 16.20 2.08 4.89
C GLN A 84 16.43 1.95 6.40
N ASN A 85 17.59 1.43 6.81
CA ASN A 85 17.94 1.30 8.23
C ASN A 85 17.98 2.67 8.92
N ARG A 86 18.53 3.69 8.23
CA ARG A 86 18.53 5.06 8.73
C ARG A 86 17.11 5.61 8.90
N LEU A 87 16.25 5.47 7.89
CA LEU A 87 14.86 5.95 7.96
C LEU A 87 14.08 5.26 9.06
N GLN A 88 14.28 3.95 9.27
CA GLN A 88 13.68 3.21 10.38
C GLN A 88 14.17 3.71 11.75
N ALA A 89 15.46 4.02 11.88
CA ALA A 89 16.01 4.58 13.11
C ALA A 89 15.48 6.01 13.38
N GLU A 90 15.26 6.81 12.35
CA GLU A 90 14.64 8.14 12.44
C GLU A 90 13.15 8.03 12.86
N ASP A 91 12.42 7.06 12.32
CA ASP A 91 11.00 6.86 12.66
C ASP A 91 10.81 6.29 14.07
N ALA A 92 11.69 5.39 14.52
CA ALA A 92 11.69 4.87 15.90
C ALA A 92 11.96 5.98 16.95
N GLN A 93 12.60 7.08 16.54
CA GLN A 93 12.85 8.25 17.40
C GLN A 93 11.73 9.28 17.33
N ARG A 94 10.75 9.16 16.42
CA ARG A 94 9.61 10.07 16.41
C ARG A 94 8.75 9.85 17.65
N PRO A 95 8.42 10.91 18.40
CA PRO A 95 7.42 10.81 19.44
C PRO A 95 6.09 10.38 18.80
N PRO A 96 5.23 9.64 19.54
CA PRO A 96 3.93 9.25 19.03
C PRO A 96 3.20 10.50 18.54
N VAL A 97 2.68 10.43 17.31
CA VAL A 97 1.85 11.50 16.75
C VAL A 97 0.73 11.73 17.74
N SER A 98 0.71 12.90 18.38
CA SER A 98 -0.40 13.35 19.19
C SER A 98 -1.61 13.36 18.26
N VAL A 99 -2.47 12.35 18.35
CA VAL A 99 -3.76 12.37 17.69
C VAL A 99 -4.42 13.66 18.16
N PRO A 100 -4.83 14.58 17.25
CA PRO A 100 -5.64 15.71 17.66
C PRO A 100 -6.80 15.11 18.43
N SER A 101 -6.88 15.43 19.72
CA SER A 101 -8.04 15.06 20.53
C SER A 101 -9.25 15.43 19.70
N GLN A 102 -10.05 14.43 19.29
CA GLN A 102 -11.36 14.68 18.71
C GLN A 102 -12.00 15.79 19.55
N PRO A 103 -12.70 16.76 18.93
CA PRO A 103 -13.53 17.66 19.70
C PRO A 103 -14.31 16.77 20.66
N GLN A 104 -14.10 16.94 21.96
CA GLN A 104 -15.01 16.38 22.94
C GLN A 104 -16.31 17.10 22.61
N GLU A 105 -17.14 16.48 21.76
CA GLU A 105 -18.56 16.75 21.82
C GLU A 105 -18.87 16.57 23.30
N GLN A 106 -19.20 17.69 23.96
CA GLN A 106 -19.89 17.63 25.24
C GLN A 106 -21.16 16.87 24.93
N GLU A 107 -21.08 15.55 25.00
CA GLU A 107 -22.20 14.65 24.93
C GLU A 107 -23.01 15.03 26.17
N GLN A 108 -23.92 16.00 26.01
CA GLN A 108 -24.91 16.33 27.01
C GLN A 108 -25.64 15.01 27.24
N ARG A 109 -25.28 14.34 28.33
CA ARG A 109 -25.85 13.05 28.66
C ARG A 109 -27.34 13.32 28.82
N MET A 110 -28.18 12.69 28.01
CA MET A 110 -29.62 12.87 28.13
C MET A 110 -30.18 11.74 29.01
N CYS A 111 -30.84 12.13 30.08
CA CYS A 111 -31.51 11.24 31.01
C CYS A 111 -32.96 11.02 30.53
N SER A 112 -33.39 9.75 30.45
CA SER A 112 -34.76 9.38 30.12
C SER A 112 -35.65 9.40 31.36
N VAL A 113 -36.63 10.30 31.41
CA VAL A 113 -37.62 10.39 32.49
C VAL A 113 -38.97 9.87 32.00
N ASN A 114 -39.57 8.92 32.73
CA ASN A 114 -40.89 8.38 32.43
C ASN A 114 -41.87 8.75 33.56
N ASN A 115 -42.90 9.53 33.25
CA ASN A 115 -43.94 9.94 34.20
C ASN A 115 -45.26 9.16 34.03
N GLY A 116 -45.23 7.98 33.43
CA GLY A 116 -46.37 7.07 33.31
C GLY A 116 -47.27 7.30 32.09
N SER A 117 -47.08 8.37 31.34
CA SER A 117 -47.82 8.65 30.09
C SER A 117 -46.93 8.94 28.87
N ALA A 118 -45.66 9.28 29.08
CA ALA A 118 -44.66 9.48 28.03
C ALA A 118 -43.24 9.43 28.60
N ILE A 119 -42.27 9.20 27.71
CA ILE A 119 -40.83 9.25 28.00
C ILE A 119 -40.26 10.56 27.43
N TYR A 120 -39.53 11.30 28.25
CA TYR A 120 -38.85 12.55 27.87
C TYR A 120 -37.35 12.41 28.05
N LEU A 121 -36.59 12.97 27.11
CA LEU A 121 -35.14 13.13 27.25
C LEU A 121 -34.86 14.52 27.81
N VAL A 122 -34.17 14.58 28.96
CA VAL A 122 -33.72 15.84 29.58
C VAL A 122 -32.21 15.79 29.80
N PRO A 123 -31.49 16.91 29.76
CA PRO A 123 -30.07 16.92 30.12
C PRO A 123 -29.88 16.37 31.54
N CYS A 124 -28.95 15.43 31.68
CA CYS A 124 -28.20 15.21 32.90
C CYS A 124 -27.12 16.33 33.00
#